data_AF-A0A0Q7F4V5-F1
#
_entry.id   AF-A0A0Q7F4V5-F1
#
_cell.length_a   1.000
_cell.length_b   1.000
_cell.length_c   1.000
_cell.angle_alpha   90.00
_cell.angle_beta   90.00
_cell.angle_gamma   90.00
#
_symmetry.space_group_name_H-M   'P 1'
#
loop_
_entity.id
_entity.type
_entity.pdbx_description
1 polymer ?
#
loop_
_entity_poly.entity_id
_entity_poly.type
_entity_poly.pdbx_seq_one_letter_code
_entity_poly.pdbx_strand_id
1 'polypeptide(L)' 'MSKKDNNTDGDAVGTVRARVLVDCVHGSCNDVIEIDPALLESLAGVLDADPAAVAYADSLAAG' A
#
# COMPACT_ATOMS: atom_id res chain seq x y z
N MET A 1 31.73 15.67 3.84
CA MET A 1 30.46 16.18 3.30
C MET A 1 29.79 15.04 2.53
N SER A 2 28.81 14.37 3.13
CA SER A 2 28.03 13.33 2.44
C SER A 2 27.15 14.01 1.40
N LYS A 3 27.41 13.77 0.11
CA LYS A 3 26.52 14.22 -0.96
C LYS A 3 25.19 13.49 -0.82
N LYS A 4 24.11 14.25 -0.94
CA LYS A 4 22.72 13.81 -0.86
C LYS A 4 22.09 14.29 -2.15
N ASP A 5 22.05 13.41 -3.12
CA ASP A 5 21.39 13.65 -4.38
C ASP A 5 20.53 12.40 -4.58
N ASN A 6 19.34 12.44 -3.96
CA ASN A 6 18.31 11.42 -4.07
C ASN A 6 17.95 11.28 -5.55
N ASN A 7 18.34 10.16 -6.15
CA ASN A 7 17.89 9.78 -7.47
C ASN A 7 16.37 9.58 -7.42
N THR A 8 15.63 10.53 -7.96
CA THR A 8 14.19 10.46 -8.15
C THR A 8 13.99 10.30 -9.64
N ASP A 9 13.83 9.05 -10.09
CA ASP A 9 13.26 8.60 -11.36
C ASP A 9 13.25 7.07 -11.21
N GLY A 10 12.12 6.45 -10.87
CA GLY A 10 11.09 6.13 -11.85
C GLY A 10 11.31 4.69 -12.31
N ASP A 11 10.21 3.92 -12.38
CA ASP A 11 10.12 2.59 -12.99
C ASP A 11 10.28 1.37 -12.03
N ALA A 12 9.13 0.86 -11.60
CA ALA A 12 8.88 -0.53 -11.17
C ALA A 12 9.67 -1.10 -9.97
N VAL A 13 10.03 -0.31 -8.96
CA VAL A 13 10.57 -0.84 -7.69
C VAL A 13 9.41 -1.28 -6.78
N GLY A 14 8.70 -2.34 -7.20
CA GLY A 14 7.77 -3.14 -6.41
C GLY A 14 6.70 -2.38 -5.63
N THR A 15 5.57 -2.09 -6.27
CA THR A 15 4.36 -1.80 -5.49
C THR A 15 3.99 -3.01 -4.63
N VAL A 16 3.52 -2.75 -3.42
CA VAL A 16 3.03 -3.77 -2.51
C VAL A 16 1.52 -3.73 -2.47
N ARG A 17 0.90 -4.91 -2.37
CA ARG A 17 -0.55 -5.01 -2.15
C ARG A 17 -0.84 -4.71 -0.69
N ALA A 18 -1.78 -3.81 -0.45
CA ALA A 18 -2.24 -3.48 0.89
C ALA A 18 -3.77 -3.44 0.94
N ARG A 19 -4.32 -3.92 2.05
CA ARG A 19 -5.73 -3.79 2.39
C ARG A 19 -6.00 -2.41 2.95
N VAL A 20 -7.04 -1.77 2.46
CA VAL A 20 -7.58 -0.55 3.04
C VAL A 20 -8.30 -0.90 4.34
N LEU A 21 -7.85 -0.34 5.47
CA LEU A 21 -8.49 -0.53 6.77
C LEU A 21 -9.67 0.41 6.99
N VAL A 22 -9.64 1.58 6.36
CA VAL A 22 -10.67 2.63 6.49
C VAL A 22 -10.99 3.26 5.14
N ASP A 23 -12.27 3.52 4.88
CA ASP A 23 -12.69 4.21 3.64
C ASP A 23 -11.96 5.54 3.47
N CYS A 24 -11.21 5.64 2.38
CA CYS A 24 -10.37 6.79 2.10
C CYS A 24 -10.29 7.05 0.60
N VAL A 25 -9.52 8.07 0.21
CA VAL A 25 -9.34 8.43 -1.20
C VAL A 25 -8.71 7.31 -2.04
N HIS A 26 -8.02 6.37 -1.40
CA HIS A 26 -7.36 5.26 -2.07
C HIS A 26 -8.29 4.07 -2.35
N GLY A 27 -9.41 3.94 -1.64
CA GLY A 27 -10.32 2.81 -1.79
C GLY A 27 -11.31 2.70 -0.64
N SER A 28 -12.25 1.76 -0.76
CA SER A 28 -13.19 1.47 0.32
C SER A 28 -12.59 0.55 1.38
N CYS A 29 -13.14 0.51 2.58
CA CYS A 29 -12.68 -0.42 3.61
C CYS A 29 -12.73 -1.88 3.08
N ASN A 30 -11.64 -2.62 3.31
CA ASN A 30 -11.38 -3.97 2.79
C ASN A 30 -11.08 -4.05 1.29
N ASP A 31 -10.83 -2.95 0.61
CA ASP A 31 -10.33 -2.99 -0.76
C ASP A 31 -8.84 -3.33 -0.79
N VAL A 32 -8.36 -3.97 -1.86
CA VAL A 32 -6.94 -4.29 -2.06
C VAL A 32 -6.37 -3.41 -3.14
N ILE A 33 -5.39 -2.57 -2.77
CA ILE A 33 -4.74 -1.65 -3.69
C ILE A 33 -3.25 -1.95 -3.80
N GLU A 34 -2.65 -1.55 -4.91
CA GLU A 34 -1.20 -1.55 -5.10
C GLU A 34 -0.65 -0.16 -4.79
N ILE A 35 0.28 -0.09 -3.84
CA ILE A 35 0.87 1.18 -3.40
C ILE A 35 2.37 1.06 -3.23
N ASP A 36 3.06 2.19 -3.34
CA ASP A 36 4.49 2.27 -3.05
C ASP A 36 4.77 1.96 -1.57
N PRO A 37 5.74 1.09 -1.25
CA PRO A 37 6.04 0.72 0.14
C PRO A 37 6.52 1.92 0.98
N ALA A 38 7.23 2.89 0.40
CA ALA A 38 7.64 4.08 1.14
C ALA A 38 6.45 4.98 1.49
N LEU A 39 5.41 4.98 0.64
CA LEU A 39 4.15 5.67 0.92
C LEU A 39 3.30 4.90 1.93
N LEU A 40 3.30 3.56 1.88
CA LEU A 40 2.60 2.70 2.84
C LEU A 40 3.05 2.98 4.28
N GLU A 41 4.36 3.15 4.51
CA GLU A 41 4.88 3.50 5.85
C GLU A 41 4.26 4.79 6.39
N SER A 42 4.00 5.76 5.50
CA SER A 42 3.33 7.02 5.86
C SER A 42 1.82 6.87 6.06
N LEU A 43 1.24 5.75 5.63
CA LEU A 43 -0.18 5.41 5.71
C LEU A 43 -0.46 4.26 6.69
N ALA A 44 0.49 3.96 7.58
CA ALA A 44 0.34 2.95 8.62
C ALA A 44 -0.92 3.24 9.47
N GLY A 45 -1.85 2.29 9.53
CA GLY A 45 -3.14 2.43 10.20
C GLY A 45 -4.30 2.86 9.29
N VAL A 46 -4.02 3.26 8.06
CA VAL A 46 -5.01 3.45 6.99
C VAL A 46 -4.96 2.29 6.00
N LEU A 47 -3.75 1.84 5.67
CA LEU A 47 -3.48 0.70 4.80
C LEU A 47 -2.66 -0.36 5.57
N ASP A 48 -2.90 -1.62 5.24
CA ASP A 48 -2.25 -2.77 5.85
C ASP A 48 -1.75 -3.75 4.78
N ALA A 49 -0.44 -3.86 4.62
CA ALA A 49 0.18 -4.80 3.68
C ALA A 49 0.45 -6.18 4.29
N ASP A 50 -0.08 -6.47 5.48
CA ASP A 50 -0.02 -7.81 6.03
C ASP A 50 -0.70 -8.80 5.06
N PRO A 51 -0.03 -9.91 4.69
CA PRO A 51 -0.58 -10.85 3.73
C PRO A 51 -1.89 -11.50 4.19
N ALA A 52 -2.13 -11.65 5.51
CA ALA A 52 -3.40 -12.14 6.02
C ALA A 52 -4.50 -11.08 5.91
N ALA A 53 -4.18 -9.79 6.11
CA ALA A 53 -5.10 -8.69 5.88
C ALA A 53 -5.50 -8.60 4.40
N VAL A 54 -4.52 -8.68 3.49
CA VAL A 54 -4.76 -8.69 2.04
C VAL A 54 -5.59 -9.90 1.61
N ALA A 55 -5.26 -11.11 2.08
CA ALA A 55 -6.03 -12.31 1.74
C ALA A 55 -7.49 -12.26 2.24
N TYR A 56 -7.72 -11.66 3.40
CA TYR A 56 -9.08 -11.45 3.92
C TYR A 56 -9.89 -10.49 3.04
N ALA A 57 -9.30 -9.36 2.65
CA ALA A 57 -9.93 -8.42 1.73
C ALA A 57 -10.21 -9.04 0.35
N ASP A 58 -9.24 -9.76 -0.21
CA ASP A 58 -9.38 -10.50 -1.48
C ASP A 58 -10.53 -11.53 -1.40
N SER A 59 -10.70 -12.19 -0.25
CA SER A 59 -11.82 -13.11 0.00
C SER A 59 -13.18 -12.42 0.09
N LEU A 60 -13.24 -11.17 0.54
CA LEU A 60 -14.48 -10.39 0.64
C LEU A 60 -14.93 -9.83 -0.71
N ALA A 61 -14.00 -9.50 -1.60
CA ALA A 61 -14.29 -9.01 -2.95
C ALA A 61 -14.92 -10.07 -3.87
N ALA A 62 -14.84 -11.35 -3.50
CA ALA A 62 -15.39 -12.48 -4.24
C ALA A 62 -16.87 -12.80 -3.94
N GLY A 63 -17.57 -11.97 -3.14
CA GLY A 63 -18.99 -12.12 -2.79
C GLY A 63 -19.86 -11.04 -3.42
#